data_AF-A0A8H4B0Q6-F1
#
_entry.id   AF-A0A8H4B0Q6-F1
#
_cell.length_a   1.000
_cell.length_b   1.000
_cell.length_c   1.000
_cell.angle_alpha   90.00
_cell.angle_beta   90.00
_cell.angle_gamma   90.00
#
_symmetry.space_group_name_H-M   'P 1'
#
loop_
_entity.id
_entity.type
_entity.pdbx_description
1 polymer ?
#
loop_
_entity_poly.entity_id
_entity_poly.type
_entity_poly.pdbx_seq_one_letter_code
_entity_poly.pdbx_strand_id
1 'polypeptide(L)'
;MVINPFLSLLLILIISTVYKSVAVSINKDFMIRSATPIDNKSWENWNGTIDISPNTIFEPSTLKDLIVIVKLAKKNHKDVLPKGMPSVHCTSLAELDQALRTHNPPLTLNSETVFDVFRVGGVIAVGAHGAKTSSGIISDQLCSMQIVTGSGEVCEFSEEINKSEFNATKVNLSLLGIIYSDGLVQKNIKTLLKSSDGIELLYWPFNGFNQSDSNPLDPNRDLVWVKNWVRTDKPVSLSQQQLEQVRETQRQGLIQQNQLIISLLQTPEATPNITATIWDNFISSEFGFKVDPDFSNVATELLFAIQANHKINQSFETAYRTPSWEEFGQLMVKRYFDKYKAKPHWPKEWEFIPNVDSYLSNILLDQIKKFEKVRAKHNPDKIFFDNKSLQDTFSKALGSKNQ
;
A
#
# COMPACT_ATOMS: atom_id res chain seq x y z
N MET A 1 -32.86 8.36 -39.27
CA MET A 1 -33.86 7.88 -38.30
C MET A 1 -33.19 7.94 -36.92
N VAL A 2 -33.42 9.04 -36.20
CA VAL A 2 -32.75 9.34 -34.92
C VAL A 2 -33.47 8.55 -33.83
N ILE A 3 -32.82 7.52 -33.29
CA ILE A 3 -33.36 6.76 -32.16
C ILE A 3 -33.24 7.65 -30.92
N ASN A 4 -34.38 7.90 -30.28
CA ASN A 4 -34.50 8.76 -29.10
C ASN A 4 -33.64 8.21 -27.94
N PRO A 5 -32.71 8.99 -27.34
CA PRO A 5 -31.80 8.53 -26.30
C PRO A 5 -32.53 7.99 -25.04
N PHE A 6 -33.81 8.31 -24.85
CA PHE A 6 -34.63 7.71 -23.78
C PHE A 6 -34.98 6.24 -24.02
N LEU A 7 -35.14 5.80 -25.27
CA LEU A 7 -35.45 4.39 -25.60
C LEU A 7 -34.24 3.48 -25.40
N SER A 8 -33.02 3.98 -25.65
CA SER A 8 -31.77 3.24 -25.38
C SER A 8 -31.54 3.05 -23.87
N LEU A 9 -31.87 4.05 -23.05
CA LEU A 9 -31.78 3.93 -21.59
C LEU A 9 -32.81 2.95 -21.02
N LEU A 10 -34.04 2.94 -21.56
CA LEU A 10 -35.08 2.02 -21.15
C LEU A 10 -34.75 0.56 -21.52
N LEU A 11 -34.14 0.34 -22.69
CA LEU A 11 -33.70 -0.99 -23.13
C LEU A 11 -32.52 -1.50 -22.27
N ILE A 12 -31.59 -0.64 -21.88
CA ILE A 12 -30.49 -0.98 -20.95
C ILE A 12 -31.03 -1.29 -19.55
N LEU A 13 -32.02 -0.54 -19.06
CA LEU A 13 -32.70 -0.81 -17.79
C LEU A 13 -33.49 -2.12 -17.83
N ILE A 14 -34.17 -2.43 -18.93
CA ILE A 14 -34.91 -3.69 -19.09
C ILE A 14 -33.95 -4.88 -19.22
N ILE A 15 -32.85 -4.76 -19.96
CA ILE A 15 -31.82 -5.81 -20.04
C ILE A 15 -31.14 -6.02 -18.66
N SER A 16 -30.85 -4.95 -17.92
CA SER A 16 -30.32 -5.01 -16.55
C SER A 16 -31.29 -5.66 -15.55
N THR A 17 -32.59 -5.42 -15.74
CA THR A 17 -33.63 -6.00 -14.87
C THR A 17 -33.92 -7.45 -15.22
N VAL A 18 -33.85 -7.84 -16.49
CA VAL A 18 -34.08 -9.23 -16.94
C VAL A 18 -32.87 -10.12 -16.62
N TYR A 19 -31.63 -9.63 -16.72
CA TYR A 19 -30.43 -10.38 -16.29
C TYR A 19 -30.37 -10.63 -14.76
N LYS A 20 -31.12 -9.85 -13.97
CA LYS A 20 -31.30 -10.06 -12.51
C LYS A 20 -32.19 -11.25 -12.15
N SER A 21 -32.71 -12.03 -13.11
CA SER A 21 -33.75 -13.04 -12.87
C SER A 21 -33.35 -14.49 -13.09
N VAL A 22 -32.12 -14.79 -13.54
CA VAL A 22 -31.71 -16.20 -13.73
C VAL A 22 -31.05 -16.71 -12.45
N ALA A 23 -31.89 -17.22 -11.56
CA ALA A 23 -31.48 -17.85 -10.31
C ALA A 23 -30.87 -19.24 -10.57
N VAL A 24 -29.58 -19.40 -10.26
CA VAL A 24 -28.99 -20.72 -10.07
C VAL A 24 -29.37 -21.21 -8.68
N SER A 25 -30.04 -22.36 -8.63
CA SER A 25 -30.50 -23.06 -7.44
C SER A 25 -29.32 -23.42 -6.50
N ILE A 26 -29.14 -22.64 -5.44
CA ILE A 26 -28.32 -23.02 -4.29
C ILE A 26 -29.13 -22.68 -3.02
N ASN A 27 -29.54 -23.71 -2.27
CA ASN A 27 -30.13 -23.73 -0.92
C ASN A 27 -31.04 -22.55 -0.49
N LYS A 28 -32.32 -22.87 -0.22
CA LYS A 28 -33.42 -21.96 0.14
C LYS A 28 -33.24 -21.07 1.40
N ASP A 29 -32.14 -21.18 2.14
CA ASP A 29 -32.02 -20.48 3.44
C ASP A 29 -31.15 -19.22 3.44
N PHE A 30 -30.46 -18.84 2.36
CA PHE A 30 -29.70 -17.58 2.31
C PHE A 30 -29.66 -16.96 0.91
N MET A 31 -30.74 -16.30 0.50
CA MET A 31 -30.72 -15.42 -0.69
C MET A 31 -30.18 -14.04 -0.30
N ILE A 32 -28.86 -13.84 -0.41
CA ILE A 32 -28.21 -12.53 -0.32
C ILE A 32 -27.61 -12.20 -1.69
N ARG A 33 -28.14 -11.17 -2.37
CA ARG A 33 -27.77 -10.84 -3.76
C ARG A 33 -26.28 -10.44 -3.94
N SER A 34 -25.61 -9.95 -2.90
CA SER A 34 -24.18 -9.60 -2.86
C SER A 34 -23.25 -10.80 -2.55
N ALA A 35 -23.81 -11.99 -2.30
CA ALA A 35 -23.10 -13.25 -2.24
C ALA A 35 -23.06 -13.98 -3.59
N THR A 36 -23.35 -13.27 -4.70
CA THR A 36 -23.23 -13.83 -6.05
C THR A 36 -21.77 -13.71 -6.50
N PRO A 37 -21.11 -14.82 -6.86
CA PRO A 37 -19.77 -14.80 -7.45
C PRO A 37 -19.73 -13.91 -8.70
N ILE A 38 -18.70 -13.07 -8.86
CA ILE A 38 -18.44 -12.44 -10.18
C ILE A 38 -17.87 -13.48 -11.17
N ASP A 39 -18.19 -13.32 -12.45
CA ASP A 39 -17.82 -14.28 -13.50
C ASP A 39 -16.30 -14.29 -13.81
N ASN A 40 -15.65 -13.12 -13.72
CA ASN A 40 -14.20 -13.04 -13.87
C ASN A 40 -13.50 -13.41 -12.57
N LYS A 41 -12.78 -14.55 -12.59
CA LYS A 41 -12.13 -15.13 -11.42
C LYS A 41 -10.63 -14.86 -11.36
N SER A 42 -10.02 -14.21 -12.35
CA SER A 42 -8.59 -13.91 -12.30
C SER A 42 -8.35 -12.69 -11.42
N TRP A 43 -7.35 -12.78 -10.55
CA TRP A 43 -6.79 -11.63 -9.86
C TRP A 43 -5.29 -11.64 -10.02
N GLU A 44 -4.76 -10.51 -10.47
CA GLU A 44 -3.34 -10.27 -10.58
C GLU A 44 -2.97 -9.13 -9.62
N ASN A 45 -1.85 -9.25 -8.94
CA ASN A 45 -1.32 -8.16 -8.13
C ASN A 45 -0.73 -7.04 -9.01
N TRP A 46 -0.47 -5.89 -8.40
CA TRP A 46 -0.03 -4.68 -9.13
C TRP A 46 1.22 -4.88 -10.00
N ASN A 47 2.20 -5.68 -9.55
CA ASN A 47 3.44 -5.91 -10.28
C ASN A 47 3.39 -7.17 -11.20
N GLY A 48 2.29 -7.91 -11.22
CA GLY A 48 2.14 -9.11 -12.06
C GLY A 48 3.00 -10.32 -11.68
N THR A 49 3.46 -10.38 -10.43
CA THR A 49 4.17 -11.55 -9.87
C THR A 49 3.21 -12.64 -9.38
N ILE A 50 2.01 -12.25 -8.97
CA ILE A 50 1.01 -13.13 -8.38
C ILE A 50 -0.23 -13.07 -9.24
N ASP A 51 -0.55 -14.18 -9.89
CA ASP A 51 -1.84 -14.45 -10.51
C ASP A 51 -2.53 -15.56 -9.71
N ILE A 52 -3.75 -15.30 -9.27
CA ILE A 52 -4.60 -16.28 -8.58
C ILE A 52 -5.92 -16.43 -9.30
N SER A 53 -6.44 -17.66 -9.27
CA SER A 53 -7.76 -18.02 -9.77
C SER A 53 -8.64 -18.56 -8.64
N PRO A 54 -9.16 -17.69 -7.74
CA PRO A 54 -10.10 -18.09 -6.70
C PRO A 54 -11.31 -18.85 -7.24
N ASN A 55 -11.84 -19.78 -6.43
CA ASN A 55 -13.07 -20.48 -6.75
C ASN A 55 -14.25 -19.53 -7.02
N THR A 56 -14.28 -18.44 -6.24
CA THR A 56 -15.34 -17.43 -6.19
C THR A 56 -14.78 -16.11 -5.66
N ILE A 57 -15.28 -14.99 -6.18
CA ILE A 57 -15.02 -13.65 -5.66
C ILE A 57 -16.36 -13.01 -5.27
N PHE A 58 -16.41 -12.40 -4.09
CA PHE A 58 -17.61 -11.71 -3.57
C PHE A 58 -17.34 -10.20 -3.41
N GLU A 59 -18.39 -9.39 -3.54
CA GLU A 59 -18.37 -7.94 -3.30
C GLU A 59 -19.42 -7.59 -2.23
N PRO A 60 -19.09 -7.76 -0.93
CA PRO A 60 -20.04 -7.48 0.14
C PRO A 60 -20.34 -5.98 0.22
N SER A 61 -21.62 -5.62 0.36
CA SER A 61 -22.04 -4.22 0.52
C SER A 61 -22.39 -3.89 1.97
N THR A 62 -22.54 -4.90 2.82
CA THR A 62 -22.89 -4.74 4.24
C THR A 62 -22.06 -5.63 5.14
N LEU A 63 -21.99 -5.29 6.43
CA LEU A 63 -21.41 -6.16 7.46
C LEU A 63 -22.07 -7.54 7.50
N LYS A 64 -23.38 -7.61 7.27
CA LYS A 64 -24.13 -8.87 7.26
C LYS A 64 -23.68 -9.77 6.12
N ASP A 65 -23.41 -9.21 4.94
CA ASP A 65 -22.91 -9.97 3.79
C ASP A 65 -21.54 -10.57 4.11
N LEU A 66 -20.66 -9.76 4.70
CA LEU A 66 -19.32 -10.18 5.12
C LEU A 66 -19.37 -11.36 6.10
N ILE A 67 -20.22 -11.25 7.12
CA ILE A 67 -20.45 -12.33 8.10
C ILE A 67 -20.94 -13.61 7.42
N VAL A 68 -21.87 -13.49 6.46
CA VAL A 68 -22.41 -14.65 5.75
C VAL A 68 -21.35 -15.31 4.86
N ILE A 69 -20.53 -14.53 4.16
CA ILE A 69 -19.42 -15.03 3.34
C ILE A 69 -18.44 -15.82 4.21
N VAL A 70 -18.05 -15.27 5.36
CA VAL A 70 -17.12 -15.95 6.29
C VAL A 70 -17.72 -17.24 6.84
N LYS A 71 -18.98 -17.21 7.28
CA LYS A 71 -19.68 -18.43 7.76
C LYS A 71 -19.82 -19.48 6.66
N LEU A 72 -20.08 -19.07 5.42
CA LEU A 72 -20.14 -19.97 4.27
C LEU A 72 -18.78 -20.60 4.01
N ALA A 73 -17.70 -19.83 4.02
CA ALA A 73 -16.35 -20.34 3.81
C ALA A 73 -15.95 -21.34 4.90
N LYS A 74 -16.18 -21.00 6.17
CA LYS A 74 -15.98 -21.92 7.31
C LYS A 74 -16.76 -23.22 7.14
N LYS A 75 -18.07 -23.14 6.82
CA LYS A 75 -18.93 -24.33 6.62
C LYS A 75 -18.41 -25.23 5.49
N ASN A 76 -17.77 -24.66 4.48
CA ASN A 76 -17.26 -25.39 3.31
C ASN A 76 -15.75 -25.68 3.37
N HIS A 77 -15.09 -25.40 4.51
CA HIS A 77 -13.65 -25.55 4.67
C HIS A 77 -12.85 -24.85 3.56
N LYS A 78 -13.21 -23.59 3.29
CA LYS A 78 -12.57 -22.74 2.29
C LYS A 78 -11.83 -21.59 2.96
N ASP A 79 -10.68 -21.27 2.40
CA ASP A 79 -9.94 -20.08 2.76
C ASP A 79 -10.62 -18.82 2.22
N VAL A 80 -10.42 -17.71 2.92
CA VAL A 80 -10.95 -16.40 2.58
C VAL A 80 -9.81 -15.39 2.56
N LEU A 81 -9.77 -14.60 1.50
CA LEU A 81 -8.81 -13.53 1.32
C LEU A 81 -9.54 -12.21 1.09
N PRO A 82 -9.27 -11.16 1.88
CA PRO A 82 -9.66 -9.81 1.52
C PRO A 82 -8.95 -9.39 0.23
N LYS A 83 -9.71 -8.98 -0.78
CA LYS A 83 -9.15 -8.43 -2.01
C LYS A 83 -8.69 -6.99 -1.76
N GLY A 84 -7.37 -6.78 -1.81
CA GLY A 84 -6.74 -5.46 -1.81
C GLY A 84 -6.88 -4.76 -3.17
N MET A 85 -5.88 -4.00 -3.61
CA MET A 85 -5.89 -3.43 -4.96
C MET A 85 -5.94 -4.52 -6.05
N PRO A 86 -6.61 -4.27 -7.19
CA PRO A 86 -7.29 -3.03 -7.59
C PRO A 86 -8.76 -2.90 -7.12
N SER A 87 -9.19 -3.54 -6.02
CA SER A 87 -10.56 -3.39 -5.47
C SER A 87 -10.94 -1.93 -5.27
N VAL A 88 -12.22 -1.59 -5.47
CA VAL A 88 -12.81 -0.24 -5.30
C VAL A 88 -13.84 -0.15 -4.17
N HIS A 89 -14.06 -1.23 -3.42
CA HIS A 89 -15.19 -1.37 -2.49
C HIS A 89 -14.85 -1.02 -1.04
N CYS A 90 -13.67 -0.47 -0.78
CA CYS A 90 -13.23 -0.04 0.55
C CYS A 90 -12.61 1.35 0.46
N THR A 91 -12.61 2.11 1.55
CA THR A 91 -12.04 3.46 1.59
C THR A 91 -10.56 3.46 1.19
N SER A 92 -10.19 4.28 0.22
CA SER A 92 -8.79 4.54 -0.12
C SER A 92 -8.17 5.58 0.80
N LEU A 93 -6.83 5.64 0.83
CA LEU A 93 -6.14 6.73 1.50
C LEU A 93 -6.47 8.09 0.90
N ALA A 94 -6.69 8.18 -0.42
CA ALA A 94 -7.10 9.43 -1.08
C ALA A 94 -8.46 9.93 -0.56
N GLU A 95 -9.43 9.03 -0.39
CA GLU A 95 -10.75 9.37 0.15
C GLU A 95 -10.66 9.79 1.63
N LEU A 96 -9.86 9.07 2.43
CA LEU A 96 -9.61 9.41 3.82
C LEU A 96 -8.92 10.76 3.96
N ASP A 97 -7.83 10.98 3.23
CA ASP A 97 -7.06 12.22 3.24
C ASP A 97 -7.92 13.42 2.82
N GLN A 98 -8.75 13.27 1.77
CA GLN A 98 -9.71 14.30 1.37
C GLN A 98 -10.71 14.64 2.50
N ALA A 99 -11.22 13.63 3.21
CA ALA A 99 -12.13 13.84 4.34
C ALA A 99 -11.44 14.56 5.51
N LEU A 100 -10.17 14.23 5.80
CA LEU A 100 -9.38 14.87 6.85
C LEU A 100 -9.01 16.32 6.53
N ARG A 101 -8.61 16.59 5.28
CA ARG A 101 -8.23 17.93 4.83
C ARG A 101 -9.39 18.92 4.79
N THR A 102 -10.60 18.44 4.51
CA THR A 102 -11.81 19.27 4.46
C THR A 102 -12.39 19.59 5.84
N HIS A 103 -11.88 18.97 6.90
CA HIS A 103 -12.24 19.29 8.29
C HIS A 103 -11.77 20.70 8.69
N ASN A 104 -12.43 21.32 9.67
CA ASN A 104 -12.02 22.62 10.23
C ASN A 104 -11.76 22.51 11.75
N PRO A 105 -10.52 22.65 12.23
CA PRO A 105 -9.30 22.92 11.45
C PRO A 105 -8.86 21.67 10.65
N PRO A 106 -8.10 21.84 9.54
CA PRO A 106 -7.64 20.72 8.72
C PRO A 106 -6.84 19.67 9.50
N LEU A 107 -7.14 18.40 9.23
CA LEU A 107 -6.52 17.23 9.84
C LEU A 107 -5.70 16.44 8.80
N THR A 108 -4.82 15.56 9.27
CA THR A 108 -3.97 14.68 8.45
C THR A 108 -3.46 13.50 9.28
N LEU A 109 -2.88 12.50 8.64
CA LEU A 109 -2.14 11.43 9.29
C LEU A 109 -0.65 11.79 9.38
N ASN A 110 0.04 11.20 10.37
CA ASN A 110 1.42 11.55 10.71
C ASN A 110 2.49 10.88 9.82
N SER A 111 2.13 9.84 9.06
CA SER A 111 3.07 8.96 8.33
C SER A 111 2.37 8.30 7.14
N GLU A 112 1.95 9.08 6.14
CA GLU A 112 1.21 8.55 4.98
C GLU A 112 2.14 7.86 3.96
N THR A 113 1.60 6.87 3.25
CA THR A 113 2.29 6.23 2.13
C THR A 113 2.36 7.16 0.93
N VAL A 114 3.34 6.95 0.06
CA VAL A 114 3.49 7.72 -1.19
C VAL A 114 2.27 7.58 -2.12
N PHE A 115 1.67 6.38 -2.19
CA PHE A 115 0.48 6.13 -2.99
C PHE A 115 -0.78 6.23 -2.14
N ASP A 116 -1.74 7.00 -2.62
CA ASP A 116 -3.03 7.28 -2.00
C ASP A 116 -4.14 6.34 -2.52
N VAL A 117 -3.85 5.51 -3.53
CA VAL A 117 -4.79 4.53 -4.10
C VAL A 117 -4.98 3.28 -3.23
N PHE A 118 -4.11 3.06 -2.25
CA PHE A 118 -4.21 1.91 -1.36
C PHE A 118 -5.40 1.99 -0.41
N ARG A 119 -5.94 0.82 -0.05
CA ARG A 119 -7.08 0.71 0.87
C ARG A 119 -6.60 0.78 2.31
N VAL A 120 -7.28 1.57 3.13
CA VAL A 120 -6.89 1.86 4.53
C VAL A 120 -6.62 0.57 5.32
N GLY A 121 -7.56 -0.39 5.27
CA GLY A 121 -7.38 -1.68 5.96
C GLY A 121 -6.18 -2.50 5.45
N GLY A 122 -5.85 -2.42 4.16
CA GLY A 122 -4.66 -3.11 3.60
C GLY A 122 -3.35 -2.47 4.06
N VAL A 123 -3.30 -1.14 4.10
CA VAL A 123 -2.17 -0.34 4.58
C VAL A 123 -1.90 -0.63 6.06
N ILE A 124 -2.96 -0.72 6.87
CA ILE A 124 -2.87 -1.12 8.29
C ILE A 124 -2.41 -2.57 8.43
N ALA A 125 -3.00 -3.50 7.67
CA ALA A 125 -2.72 -4.93 7.81
C ALA A 125 -1.23 -5.26 7.63
N VAL A 126 -0.53 -4.50 6.78
CA VAL A 126 0.91 -4.68 6.49
C VAL A 126 1.82 -3.74 7.27
N GLY A 127 1.28 -2.81 8.05
CA GLY A 127 2.08 -1.84 8.81
C GLY A 127 2.79 -0.81 7.94
N ALA A 128 2.15 -0.34 6.88
CA ALA A 128 2.74 0.63 5.96
C ALA A 128 3.01 1.99 6.62
N HIS A 129 3.93 2.76 6.03
CA HIS A 129 4.48 3.99 6.62
C HIS A 129 4.92 5.00 5.56
N GLY A 130 5.18 6.24 6.01
CA GLY A 130 5.82 7.30 5.24
C GLY A 130 7.34 7.40 5.50
N ALA A 131 7.93 8.55 5.16
CA ALA A 131 9.37 8.80 5.25
C ALA A 131 9.83 9.51 6.55
N LYS A 132 8.92 9.82 7.47
CA LYS A 132 9.25 10.59 8.68
C LYS A 132 9.95 9.69 9.71
N THR A 133 11.23 9.98 9.98
CA THR A 133 12.08 9.15 10.86
C THR A 133 11.64 9.15 12.33
N SER A 134 11.00 10.22 12.79
CA SER A 134 10.48 10.35 14.16
C SER A 134 9.05 9.85 14.35
N SER A 135 8.39 9.35 13.29
CA SER A 135 7.04 8.79 13.37
C SER A 135 7.04 7.27 13.24
N GLY A 136 6.06 6.65 13.90
CA GLY A 136 5.71 5.26 13.69
C GLY A 136 5.06 4.96 12.33
N ILE A 137 4.61 3.73 12.18
CA ILE A 137 3.82 3.26 11.04
C ILE A 137 2.39 3.81 11.13
N ILE A 138 1.59 3.70 10.05
CA ILE A 138 0.19 4.17 10.06
C ILE A 138 -0.60 3.47 11.17
N SER A 139 -0.35 2.17 11.38
CA SER A 139 -1.02 1.38 12.41
C SER A 139 -0.75 1.83 13.84
N ASP A 140 0.30 2.61 14.10
CA ASP A 140 0.54 3.19 15.43
C ASP A 140 -0.48 4.28 15.77
N GLN A 141 -1.17 4.81 14.75
CA GLN A 141 -2.22 5.81 14.92
C GLN A 141 -3.60 5.18 15.17
N LEU A 142 -3.75 3.85 15.18
CA LEU A 142 -5.02 3.21 15.49
C LEU A 142 -5.45 3.48 16.94
N CYS A 143 -6.71 3.90 17.13
CA CYS A 143 -7.38 3.95 18.43
C CYS A 143 -8.43 2.84 18.61
N SER A 144 -9.05 2.38 17.53
CA SER A 144 -10.00 1.27 17.57
C SER A 144 -10.04 0.49 16.25
N MET A 145 -10.54 -0.74 16.30
CA MET A 145 -10.72 -1.59 15.13
C MET A 145 -11.86 -2.59 15.34
N GLN A 146 -12.67 -2.83 14.31
CA GLN A 146 -13.62 -3.94 14.27
C GLN A 146 -13.21 -4.94 13.19
N ILE A 147 -13.15 -6.23 13.57
CA ILE A 147 -12.77 -7.32 12.69
C ILE A 147 -13.90 -8.36 12.65
N VAL A 148 -14.27 -8.80 11.46
CA VAL A 148 -15.05 -10.03 11.26
C VAL A 148 -14.08 -11.21 11.29
N THR A 149 -14.14 -11.96 12.38
CA THR A 149 -13.22 -13.06 12.73
C THR A 149 -13.50 -14.32 11.94
N GLY A 150 -12.65 -15.37 12.07
CA GLY A 150 -12.82 -16.67 11.39
C GLY A 150 -14.12 -17.41 11.74
N SER A 151 -14.74 -17.09 12.88
CA SER A 151 -16.06 -17.64 13.27
C SER A 151 -17.22 -16.87 12.62
N GLY A 152 -16.97 -15.71 12.02
CA GLY A 152 -17.98 -14.76 11.55
C GLY A 152 -18.53 -13.88 12.67
N GLU A 153 -17.89 -13.84 13.83
CA GLU A 153 -18.19 -12.88 14.91
C GLU A 153 -17.53 -11.54 14.62
N VAL A 154 -18.19 -10.45 15.02
CA VAL A 154 -17.64 -9.09 14.95
C VAL A 154 -17.00 -8.78 16.29
N CYS A 155 -15.69 -8.61 16.31
CA CYS A 155 -14.94 -8.28 17.51
C CYS A 155 -14.41 -6.85 17.43
N GLU A 156 -14.59 -6.09 18.53
CA GLU A 156 -14.04 -4.76 18.69
C GLU A 156 -12.75 -4.80 19.50
N PHE A 157 -11.79 -3.99 19.08
CA PHE A 157 -10.46 -3.91 19.68
C PHE A 157 -10.09 -2.45 19.92
N SER A 158 -9.59 -2.17 21.12
CA SER A 158 -9.04 -0.87 21.51
C SER A 158 -8.08 -1.02 22.70
N GLU A 159 -7.36 0.04 23.06
CA GLU A 159 -6.52 0.03 24.25
C GLU A 159 -7.34 -0.17 25.54
N GLU A 160 -8.54 0.39 25.58
CA GLU A 160 -9.45 0.35 26.73
C GLU A 160 -10.15 -1.00 26.88
N ILE A 161 -10.46 -1.67 25.76
CA ILE A 161 -11.21 -2.93 25.75
C ILE A 161 -10.27 -4.13 25.96
N ASN A 162 -9.21 -4.23 25.17
CA ASN A 162 -8.39 -5.45 25.08
C ASN A 162 -6.97 -5.16 24.57
N LYS A 163 -6.25 -4.28 25.26
CA LYS A 163 -4.91 -3.78 24.90
C LYS A 163 -3.94 -4.78 24.25
N SER A 164 -3.79 -5.98 24.82
CA SER A 164 -2.86 -6.99 24.28
C SER A 164 -3.31 -7.57 22.94
N GLU A 165 -4.62 -7.78 22.77
CA GLU A 165 -5.22 -8.23 21.52
C GLU A 165 -5.24 -7.10 20.49
N PHE A 166 -5.58 -5.88 20.91
CA PHE A 166 -5.51 -4.69 20.07
C PHE A 166 -4.11 -4.45 19.52
N ASN A 167 -3.06 -4.65 20.32
CA ASN A 167 -1.70 -4.52 19.80
C ASN A 167 -1.38 -5.56 18.70
N ALA A 168 -1.99 -6.74 18.74
CA ALA A 168 -1.86 -7.73 17.67
C ALA A 168 -2.68 -7.36 16.43
N THR A 169 -3.71 -6.51 16.53
CA THR A 169 -4.49 -6.10 15.35
C THR A 169 -3.79 -5.04 14.50
N LYS A 170 -2.87 -4.25 15.08
CA LYS A 170 -2.17 -3.14 14.41
C LYS A 170 -1.36 -3.58 13.19
N VAL A 171 -0.74 -4.76 13.20
CA VAL A 171 -0.13 -5.38 12.01
C VAL A 171 -0.53 -6.84 11.98
N ASN A 172 -1.66 -7.12 11.32
CA ASN A 172 -2.33 -8.42 11.41
C ASN A 172 -2.18 -9.31 10.18
N LEU A 173 -1.64 -8.79 9.07
CA LEU A 173 -1.44 -9.51 7.81
C LEU A 173 -2.72 -10.21 7.31
N SER A 174 -3.90 -9.70 7.69
CA SER A 174 -5.23 -10.29 7.50
C SER A 174 -5.46 -11.65 8.17
N LEU A 175 -4.57 -12.11 9.06
CA LEU A 175 -4.62 -13.44 9.67
C LEU A 175 -5.68 -13.59 10.79
N LEU A 176 -6.16 -12.46 11.34
CA LEU A 176 -7.19 -12.43 12.38
C LEU A 176 -8.61 -12.45 11.82
N GLY A 177 -8.79 -11.99 10.58
CA GLY A 177 -10.08 -11.77 9.96
C GLY A 177 -10.09 -10.58 9.02
N ILE A 178 -11.29 -10.14 8.67
CA ILE A 178 -11.50 -9.01 7.75
C ILE A 178 -11.75 -7.74 8.57
N ILE A 179 -10.89 -6.73 8.41
CA ILE A 179 -11.09 -5.41 8.99
C ILE A 179 -12.35 -4.79 8.36
N TYR A 180 -13.35 -4.49 9.18
CA TYR A 180 -14.60 -3.87 8.74
C TYR A 180 -14.60 -2.35 8.96
N SER A 181 -14.10 -1.91 10.11
CA SER A 181 -13.96 -0.50 10.45
C SER A 181 -12.74 -0.29 11.33
N ASP A 182 -12.16 0.89 11.24
CA ASP A 182 -10.99 1.31 12.02
C ASP A 182 -11.08 2.80 12.37
N GLY A 183 -10.55 3.14 13.54
CA GLY A 183 -10.43 4.50 14.03
C GLY A 183 -8.96 4.89 14.08
N LEU A 184 -8.60 6.01 13.45
CA LEU A 184 -7.25 6.57 13.50
C LEU A 184 -7.24 7.88 14.29
N VAL A 185 -6.22 8.07 15.13
CA VAL A 185 -5.91 9.32 15.81
C VAL A 185 -5.34 10.29 14.80
N GLN A 186 -6.06 11.38 14.55
CA GLN A 186 -5.67 12.37 13.55
C GLN A 186 -4.87 13.50 14.18
N LYS A 187 -3.98 14.12 13.41
CA LYS A 187 -3.23 15.29 13.84
C LYS A 187 -3.71 16.53 13.11
N ASN A 188 -3.63 17.66 13.79
CA ASN A 188 -3.78 18.95 13.14
C ASN A 188 -2.60 19.19 12.19
N ILE A 189 -2.88 19.58 10.94
CA ILE A 189 -1.86 19.81 9.90
C ILE A 189 -0.80 20.83 10.37
N LYS A 190 -1.20 21.89 11.08
CA LYS A 190 -0.30 22.92 11.61
C LYS A 190 0.74 22.33 12.56
N THR A 191 0.33 21.39 13.43
CA THR A 191 1.24 20.73 14.37
C THR A 191 2.22 19.82 13.65
N LEU A 192 1.75 19.09 12.63
CA LEU A 192 2.61 18.23 11.81
C LEU A 192 3.68 19.05 11.09
N LEU A 193 3.29 20.12 10.38
CA LEU A 193 4.22 20.97 9.62
C LEU A 193 5.27 21.62 10.51
N LYS A 194 4.90 22.05 11.72
CA LYS A 194 5.84 22.64 12.68
C LYS A 194 6.85 21.65 13.25
N SER A 195 6.58 20.35 13.17
CA SER A 195 7.38 19.28 13.76
C SER A 195 7.95 18.31 12.72
N SER A 196 7.93 18.67 11.44
CA SER A 196 8.44 17.80 10.37
C SER A 196 9.96 17.86 10.29
N ASP A 197 10.57 16.69 10.25
CA ASP A 197 11.99 16.40 10.00
C ASP A 197 12.13 15.44 8.81
N GLY A 198 11.14 15.44 7.92
CA GLY A 198 11.05 14.51 6.80
C GLY A 198 12.25 14.59 5.87
N ILE A 199 13.06 13.53 5.87
CA ILE A 199 14.16 13.30 4.94
C ILE A 199 13.77 12.10 4.09
N GLU A 200 13.79 12.27 2.77
CA GLU A 200 13.66 11.19 1.81
C GLU A 200 15.02 10.99 1.13
N LEU A 201 15.55 9.77 1.22
CA LEU A 201 16.79 9.37 0.57
C LEU A 201 16.44 8.52 -0.64
N LEU A 202 16.65 9.07 -1.83
CA LEU A 202 16.51 8.33 -3.08
C LEU A 202 17.92 7.92 -3.51
N TYR A 203 18.24 6.65 -3.27
CA TYR A 203 19.49 6.06 -3.71
C TYR A 203 19.27 5.37 -5.06
N TRP A 204 19.97 5.87 -6.07
CA TRP A 204 20.00 5.29 -7.41
C TRP A 204 21.40 4.71 -7.62
N PRO A 205 21.59 3.38 -7.54
CA PRO A 205 22.90 2.76 -7.58
C PRO A 205 23.49 2.71 -8.99
N PHE A 206 23.52 3.84 -9.70
CA PHE A 206 24.13 3.92 -11.03
C PHE A 206 24.71 5.32 -11.35
N ASN A 207 24.53 6.38 -10.57
CA ASN A 207 24.74 7.75 -11.09
C ASN A 207 26.18 8.32 -10.99
N GLY A 208 27.17 7.47 -11.23
CA GLY A 208 28.50 7.90 -11.69
C GLY A 208 28.59 8.09 -13.22
N PHE A 209 27.57 7.69 -14.01
CA PHE A 209 27.62 7.71 -15.48
C PHE A 209 27.54 9.12 -16.07
N ASN A 210 28.61 9.89 -15.95
CA ASN A 210 28.91 10.86 -16.99
C ASN A 210 29.45 10.07 -18.20
N GLN A 211 28.75 10.06 -19.33
CA GLN A 211 29.20 9.33 -20.54
C GLN A 211 30.56 9.83 -21.07
N SER A 212 30.97 11.04 -20.67
CA SER A 212 32.31 11.55 -20.96
C SER A 212 33.40 11.05 -19.99
N ASP A 213 33.03 10.31 -18.94
CA ASP A 213 33.98 9.69 -18.02
C ASP A 213 34.57 8.42 -18.62
N SER A 214 35.89 8.29 -18.47
CA SER A 214 36.65 7.10 -18.89
C SER A 214 36.30 5.82 -18.13
N ASN A 215 35.75 5.94 -16.91
CA ASN A 215 35.33 4.80 -16.10
C ASN A 215 33.96 5.05 -15.46
N PRO A 216 32.88 5.02 -16.25
CA PRO A 216 31.60 5.54 -15.82
C PRO A 216 30.85 4.55 -14.87
N LEU A 217 31.35 3.30 -14.75
CA LEU A 217 30.87 2.24 -13.86
C LEU A 217 31.57 2.23 -12.47
N ASP A 218 32.32 3.26 -12.06
CA ASP A 218 33.05 3.26 -10.78
C ASP A 218 32.09 3.37 -9.56
N PRO A 219 31.91 2.30 -8.76
CA PRO A 219 30.98 2.30 -7.63
C PRO A 219 31.39 3.24 -6.50
N ASN A 220 32.63 3.75 -6.48
CA ASN A 220 33.08 4.74 -5.51
C ASN A 220 32.64 6.17 -5.85
N ARG A 221 31.96 6.35 -6.99
CA ARG A 221 31.52 7.64 -7.51
C ARG A 221 30.01 7.76 -7.60
N ASP A 222 29.29 6.83 -6.98
CA ASP A 222 27.85 6.88 -6.83
C ASP A 222 27.42 8.17 -6.14
N LEU A 223 26.40 8.81 -6.71
CA LEU A 223 25.75 9.97 -6.15
C LEU A 223 24.44 9.55 -5.48
N VAL A 224 24.16 10.14 -4.32
CA VAL A 224 22.91 9.93 -3.57
C VAL A 224 22.09 11.20 -3.65
N TRP A 225 20.80 11.08 -4.00
CA TRP A 225 19.90 12.22 -3.92
C TRP A 225 19.24 12.28 -2.55
N VAL A 226 19.47 13.39 -1.87
CA VAL A 226 18.88 13.68 -0.55
C VAL A 226 17.81 14.74 -0.73
N LYS A 227 16.54 14.36 -0.59
CA LYS A 227 15.43 15.30 -0.54
C LYS A 227 15.13 15.63 0.92
N ASN A 228 15.30 16.89 1.28
CA ASN A 228 15.03 17.38 2.62
C ASN A 228 13.98 18.50 2.55
N TRP A 229 12.93 18.38 3.35
CA TRP A 229 11.90 19.39 3.46
C TRP A 229 12.24 20.36 4.60
N VAL A 230 12.80 21.52 4.24
CA VAL A 230 13.23 22.54 5.22
C VAL A 230 12.32 23.75 5.17
N ARG A 231 11.76 24.13 6.32
CA ARG A 231 11.00 25.38 6.46
C ARG A 231 11.95 26.58 6.38
N THR A 232 11.54 27.62 5.65
CA THR A 232 12.31 28.85 5.48
C THR A 232 11.43 30.08 5.73
N ASP A 233 12.02 31.12 6.32
CA ASP A 233 11.38 32.43 6.52
C ASP A 233 11.72 33.42 5.38
N LYS A 234 12.43 32.96 4.34
CA LYS A 234 12.72 33.76 3.15
C LYS A 234 11.41 34.19 2.46
N PRO A 235 11.35 35.40 1.89
CA PRO A 235 10.20 35.84 1.13
C PRO A 235 9.98 34.96 -0.10
N VAL A 236 8.72 34.87 -0.54
CA VAL A 236 8.37 34.17 -1.78
C VAL A 236 9.07 34.86 -2.95
N SER A 237 9.80 34.09 -3.75
CA SER A 237 10.58 34.59 -4.88
C SER A 237 9.81 34.63 -6.21
N LEU A 238 8.64 33.96 -6.28
CA LEU A 238 7.83 33.83 -7.49
C LEU A 238 6.43 34.41 -7.29
N SER A 239 5.89 35.06 -8.33
CA SER A 239 4.45 35.36 -8.40
C SER A 239 3.65 34.07 -8.63
N GLN A 240 2.33 34.11 -8.40
CA GLN A 240 1.46 32.96 -8.64
C GLN A 240 1.52 32.47 -10.09
N GLN A 241 1.54 33.40 -11.05
CA GLN A 241 1.64 33.07 -12.48
C GLN A 241 3.00 32.44 -12.83
N GLN A 242 4.10 32.94 -12.25
CA GLN A 242 5.43 32.34 -12.42
C GLN A 242 5.49 30.95 -11.79
N LEU A 243 4.86 30.77 -10.63
CA LEU A 243 4.77 29.48 -9.96
C LEU A 243 3.97 28.47 -10.80
N GLU A 244 2.85 28.86 -11.39
CA GLU A 244 2.06 28.01 -12.30
C GLU A 244 2.86 27.61 -13.55
N GLN A 245 3.64 28.53 -14.12
CA GLN A 245 4.53 28.22 -15.25
C GLN A 245 5.63 27.22 -14.86
N VAL A 246 6.29 27.43 -13.71
CA VAL A 246 7.29 26.49 -13.19
C VAL A 246 6.66 25.11 -12.94
N ARG A 247 5.45 25.06 -12.35
CA ARG A 247 4.71 23.81 -12.13
C ARG A 247 4.37 23.10 -13.44
N GLU A 248 4.00 23.84 -14.48
CA GLU A 248 3.76 23.27 -15.80
C GLU A 248 5.02 22.63 -16.37
N THR A 249 6.14 23.37 -16.36
CA THR A 249 7.42 22.87 -16.84
C THR A 249 7.87 21.64 -16.06
N GLN A 250 7.76 21.66 -14.73
CA GLN A 250 8.00 20.51 -13.87
C GLN A 250 7.14 19.33 -14.30
N ARG A 251 5.82 19.51 -14.43
CA ARG A 251 4.91 18.45 -14.84
C ARG A 251 5.26 17.85 -16.21
N GLN A 252 5.63 18.67 -17.19
CA GLN A 252 6.02 18.16 -18.51
C GLN A 252 7.34 17.38 -18.47
N GLY A 253 8.35 17.87 -17.77
CA GLY A 253 9.60 17.12 -17.63
C GLY A 253 9.43 15.82 -16.85
N LEU A 254 8.57 15.79 -15.82
CA LEU A 254 8.22 14.57 -15.12
C LEU A 254 7.54 13.54 -16.04
N ILE A 255 6.65 13.97 -16.93
CA ILE A 255 6.04 13.08 -17.94
C ILE A 255 7.11 12.50 -18.87
N GLN A 256 8.07 13.31 -19.32
CA GLN A 256 9.17 12.86 -20.19
C GLN A 256 10.10 11.88 -19.47
N GLN A 257 10.46 12.17 -18.21
CA GLN A 257 11.25 11.25 -17.39
C GLN A 257 10.55 9.91 -17.19
N ASN A 258 9.24 9.94 -16.94
CA ASN A 258 8.45 8.71 -16.81
C ASN A 258 8.52 7.85 -18.08
N GLN A 259 8.45 8.47 -19.27
CA GLN A 259 8.61 7.76 -20.55
C GLN A 259 10.00 7.13 -20.71
N LEU A 260 11.05 7.82 -20.25
CA LEU A 260 12.42 7.29 -20.22
C LEU A 260 12.55 6.12 -19.24
N ILE A 261 11.93 6.19 -18.07
CA ILE A 261 11.96 5.09 -17.09
C ILE A 261 11.25 3.85 -17.64
N ILE A 262 10.08 4.03 -18.28
CA ILE A 262 9.35 2.91 -18.90
C ILE A 262 10.19 2.24 -20.02
N SER A 263 11.01 3.00 -20.75
CA SER A 263 11.87 2.42 -21.79
C SER A 263 13.03 1.58 -21.24
N LEU A 264 13.44 1.78 -19.97
CA LEU A 264 14.41 0.91 -19.29
C LEU A 264 13.91 -0.53 -19.23
N LEU A 265 12.62 -0.73 -18.96
CA LEU A 265 12.01 -2.07 -18.89
C LEU A 265 12.03 -2.80 -20.24
N GLN A 266 12.09 -2.04 -21.35
CA GLN A 266 12.12 -2.58 -22.70
C GLN A 266 13.55 -2.77 -23.22
N THR A 267 14.51 -1.99 -22.69
CA THR A 267 15.90 -1.95 -23.19
C THR A 267 16.91 -1.89 -22.04
N PRO A 268 17.09 -2.97 -21.25
CA PRO A 268 17.96 -2.95 -20.07
C PRO A 268 19.42 -2.57 -20.38
N GLU A 269 19.92 -2.92 -21.57
CA GLU A 269 21.25 -2.56 -22.09
C GLU A 269 21.47 -1.04 -22.14
N ALA A 270 20.40 -0.26 -22.34
CA ALA A 270 20.45 1.20 -22.43
C ALA A 270 20.39 1.89 -21.07
N THR A 271 20.34 1.12 -19.97
CA THR A 271 20.22 1.64 -18.60
C THR A 271 21.26 2.72 -18.29
N PRO A 272 22.57 2.58 -18.60
CA PRO A 272 23.54 3.63 -18.31
C PRO A 272 23.22 4.96 -19.00
N ASN A 273 22.81 4.91 -20.27
CA ASN A 273 22.54 6.12 -21.06
C ASN A 273 21.23 6.81 -20.64
N ILE A 274 20.19 6.01 -20.37
CA ILE A 274 18.90 6.52 -19.95
C ILE A 274 18.98 7.11 -18.54
N THR A 275 19.66 6.42 -17.60
CA THR A 275 19.84 6.91 -16.23
C THR A 275 20.68 8.19 -16.19
N ALA A 276 21.77 8.27 -16.97
CA ALA A 276 22.54 9.50 -17.16
C ALA A 276 21.68 10.65 -17.70
N THR A 277 20.85 10.39 -18.71
CA THR A 277 19.95 11.39 -19.30
C THR A 277 18.91 11.89 -18.28
N ILE A 278 18.34 10.97 -17.49
CA ILE A 278 17.39 11.31 -16.42
C ILE A 278 18.10 12.16 -15.36
N TRP A 279 19.34 11.84 -15.00
CA TRP A 279 20.14 12.59 -14.02
C TRP A 279 20.48 14.00 -14.50
N ASP A 280 21.01 14.15 -15.71
CA ASP A 280 21.43 15.44 -16.26
C ASP A 280 20.24 16.37 -16.53
N ASN A 281 19.10 15.80 -16.89
CA ASN A 281 17.85 16.53 -17.14
C ASN A 281 16.86 16.35 -15.98
N PHE A 282 17.37 16.10 -14.77
CA PHE A 282 16.52 15.80 -13.64
C PHE A 282 15.73 17.04 -13.21
N ILE A 283 14.45 17.09 -13.55
CA ILE A 283 13.53 18.08 -12.99
C ILE A 283 13.10 17.63 -11.60
N SER A 284 13.68 18.27 -10.57
CA SER A 284 13.27 18.06 -9.19
C SER A 284 11.82 18.50 -8.98
N SER A 285 11.03 17.69 -8.27
CA SER A 285 9.77 18.13 -7.67
C SER A 285 10.04 18.98 -6.44
N GLU A 286 10.73 20.11 -6.65
CA GLU A 286 10.85 21.16 -5.66
C GLU A 286 9.52 21.92 -5.59
N PHE A 287 8.88 21.81 -4.43
CA PHE A 287 7.60 22.44 -4.16
C PHE A 287 7.75 23.39 -2.97
N GLY A 288 7.49 24.67 -3.20
CA GLY A 288 7.45 25.68 -2.16
C GLY A 288 6.20 26.53 -2.33
N PHE A 289 5.54 26.84 -1.21
CA PHE A 289 4.40 27.73 -1.19
C PHE A 289 4.43 28.57 0.09
N LYS A 290 3.88 29.77 0.02
CA LYS A 290 3.71 30.60 1.21
C LYS A 290 2.59 30.00 2.05
N VAL A 291 2.87 29.69 3.31
CA VAL A 291 1.81 29.28 4.24
C VAL A 291 1.06 30.52 4.72
N ASP A 292 -0.26 30.55 4.55
CA ASP A 292 -1.09 31.63 5.08
C ASP A 292 -1.07 31.61 6.62
N PRO A 293 -1.26 32.76 7.31
CA PRO A 293 -1.18 32.83 8.77
C PRO A 293 -2.11 31.83 9.50
N ASP A 294 -3.25 31.53 8.88
CA ASP A 294 -4.26 30.59 9.36
C ASP A 294 -4.10 29.16 8.81
N PHE A 295 -3.10 28.92 7.95
CA PHE A 295 -2.82 27.64 7.28
C PHE A 295 -3.93 27.21 6.30
N SER A 296 -4.85 28.10 5.92
CA SER A 296 -6.00 27.76 5.07
C SER A 296 -5.61 27.24 3.69
N ASN A 297 -4.54 27.77 3.10
CA ASN A 297 -4.05 27.33 1.80
C ASN A 297 -3.22 26.04 1.81
N VAL A 298 -2.80 25.55 2.98
CA VAL A 298 -1.89 24.40 3.10
C VAL A 298 -2.50 23.11 2.56
N ALA A 299 -3.78 22.87 2.83
CA ALA A 299 -4.45 21.67 2.34
C ALA A 299 -4.45 21.59 0.82
N THR A 300 -4.79 22.72 0.16
CA THR A 300 -4.80 22.88 -1.29
C THR A 300 -3.40 22.71 -1.88
N GLU A 301 -2.41 23.37 -1.31
CA GLU A 301 -1.03 23.32 -1.82
C GLU A 301 -0.40 21.92 -1.64
N LEU A 302 -0.66 21.24 -0.52
CA LEU A 302 -0.21 19.86 -0.34
C LEU A 302 -0.87 18.88 -1.32
N LEU A 303 -2.17 19.05 -1.62
CA LEU A 303 -2.85 18.22 -2.63
C LEU A 303 -2.16 18.34 -3.99
N PHE A 304 -1.79 19.56 -4.40
CA PHE A 304 -1.03 19.77 -5.63
C PHE A 304 0.33 19.04 -5.60
N ALA A 305 1.05 19.09 -4.48
CA ALA A 305 2.33 18.40 -4.33
C ALA A 305 2.20 16.87 -4.43
N ILE A 306 1.17 16.30 -3.80
CA ILE A 306 0.89 14.85 -3.83
C ILE A 306 0.55 14.40 -5.25
N GLN A 307 -0.35 15.11 -5.94
CA GLN A 307 -0.74 14.79 -7.32
C GLN A 307 0.45 14.87 -8.29
N ALA A 308 1.38 15.80 -8.07
CA ALA A 308 2.60 15.88 -8.86
C ALA A 308 3.54 14.69 -8.61
N ASN A 309 3.73 14.29 -7.36
CA ASN A 309 4.59 13.15 -7.00
C ASN A 309 3.98 11.79 -7.38
N HIS A 310 2.66 11.63 -7.32
CA HIS A 310 1.97 10.37 -7.65
C HIS A 310 2.30 9.87 -9.07
N LYS A 311 2.44 10.79 -10.05
CA LYS A 311 2.79 10.45 -11.43
C LYS A 311 4.22 9.94 -11.61
N ILE A 312 5.10 10.23 -10.65
CA ILE A 312 6.53 9.86 -10.68
C ILE A 312 6.72 8.46 -10.12
N ASN A 313 6.15 8.18 -8.95
CA ASN A 313 6.49 6.98 -8.18
C ASN A 313 5.88 5.70 -8.74
N GLN A 314 4.82 5.76 -9.57
CA GLN A 314 4.22 4.57 -10.20
C GLN A 314 5.23 3.73 -11.01
N SER A 315 6.39 4.27 -11.36
CA SER A 315 7.33 3.64 -12.30
C SER A 315 8.66 3.21 -11.69
N PHE A 316 8.94 3.55 -10.42
CA PHE A 316 10.23 3.26 -9.79
C PHE A 316 10.28 1.95 -8.99
N GLU A 317 9.13 1.35 -8.67
CA GLU A 317 9.07 0.35 -7.59
C GLU A 317 9.03 -1.12 -8.03
N THR A 318 9.11 -1.43 -9.33
CA THR A 318 9.09 -2.83 -9.77
C THR A 318 10.44 -3.27 -10.33
N ALA A 319 11.25 -3.92 -9.48
CA ALA A 319 12.41 -4.69 -9.91
C ALA A 319 12.03 -6.01 -10.61
N TYR A 320 10.75 -6.34 -10.63
CA TYR A 320 10.22 -7.55 -11.23
C TYR A 320 10.57 -7.65 -12.72
N ARG A 321 11.11 -8.81 -13.13
CA ARG A 321 11.65 -9.11 -14.47
C ARG A 321 12.94 -8.36 -14.84
N THR A 322 13.57 -7.67 -13.90
CA THR A 322 14.93 -7.14 -14.12
C THR A 322 15.92 -8.30 -14.07
N PRO A 323 16.72 -8.54 -15.13
CA PRO A 323 17.76 -9.56 -15.09
C PRO A 323 18.67 -9.40 -13.87
N SER A 324 19.00 -10.51 -13.22
CA SER A 324 19.88 -10.58 -12.04
C SER A 324 19.35 -9.91 -10.76
N TRP A 325 18.08 -9.47 -10.69
CA TRP A 325 17.49 -8.90 -9.47
C TRP A 325 17.60 -9.83 -8.26
N GLU A 326 17.23 -11.11 -8.42
CA GLU A 326 17.26 -12.06 -7.30
C GLU A 326 18.68 -12.31 -6.79
N GLU A 327 19.67 -12.38 -7.68
CA GLU A 327 21.08 -12.54 -7.29
C GLU A 327 21.56 -11.31 -6.49
N PHE A 328 21.28 -10.11 -7.00
CA PHE A 328 21.59 -8.86 -6.30
C PHE A 328 20.88 -8.78 -4.94
N GLY A 329 19.58 -9.08 -4.91
CA GLY A 329 18.75 -9.09 -3.72
C GLY A 329 19.28 -10.06 -2.67
N GLN A 330 19.70 -11.27 -3.07
CA GLN A 330 20.32 -12.25 -2.17
C GLN A 330 21.59 -11.71 -1.51
N LEU A 331 22.49 -11.09 -2.27
CA LEU A 331 23.74 -10.51 -1.75
C LEU A 331 23.46 -9.36 -0.76
N MET A 332 22.58 -8.44 -1.15
CA MET A 332 22.23 -7.26 -0.35
C MET A 332 21.49 -7.63 0.95
N VAL A 333 20.45 -8.44 0.86
CA VAL A 333 19.64 -8.84 2.02
C VAL A 333 20.45 -9.68 2.99
N LYS A 334 21.30 -10.59 2.48
CA LYS A 334 22.20 -11.35 3.35
C LYS A 334 23.08 -10.44 4.19
N ARG A 335 23.67 -9.40 3.58
CA ARG A 335 24.48 -8.41 4.31
C ARG A 335 23.65 -7.69 5.38
N TYR A 336 22.40 -7.35 5.10
CA TYR A 336 21.51 -6.71 6.07
C TYR A 336 21.08 -7.63 7.21
N PHE A 337 20.80 -8.90 6.93
CA PHE A 337 20.51 -9.91 7.95
C PHE A 337 21.73 -10.15 8.85
N ASP A 338 22.90 -10.35 8.26
CA ASP A 338 24.12 -10.66 9.02
C ASP A 338 24.53 -9.48 9.91
N LYS A 339 24.60 -8.28 9.33
CA LYS A 339 25.14 -7.08 9.99
C LYS A 339 24.16 -6.38 10.90
N TYR A 340 22.89 -6.27 10.50
CA TYR A 340 21.91 -5.41 11.19
C TYR A 340 20.75 -6.19 11.80
N LYS A 341 20.68 -7.53 11.60
CA LYS A 341 19.52 -8.33 11.99
C LYS A 341 18.23 -7.71 11.42
N ALA A 342 18.31 -7.25 10.17
CA ALA A 342 17.22 -6.55 9.52
C ALA A 342 15.97 -7.45 9.40
N LYS A 343 14.79 -6.85 9.52
CA LYS A 343 13.50 -7.52 9.35
C LYS A 343 12.88 -6.97 8.06
N PRO A 344 12.75 -7.77 7.00
CA PRO A 344 12.21 -7.28 5.73
C PRO A 344 10.77 -6.79 5.92
N HIS A 345 10.50 -5.58 5.41
CA HIS A 345 9.20 -4.92 5.51
C HIS A 345 8.11 -5.63 4.68
N TRP A 346 8.49 -6.37 3.64
CA TRP A 346 7.55 -7.05 2.74
C TRP A 346 7.97 -8.51 2.49
N PRO A 347 7.68 -9.45 3.40
CA PRO A 347 8.27 -10.78 3.37
C PRO A 347 8.02 -11.55 2.06
N LYS A 348 6.90 -11.28 1.36
CA LYS A 348 6.58 -11.90 0.07
C LYS A 348 7.59 -11.57 -1.03
N GLU A 349 8.08 -10.33 -1.08
CA GLU A 349 9.10 -9.91 -2.07
C GLU A 349 10.41 -10.66 -1.85
N TRP A 350 10.70 -11.09 -0.63
CA TRP A 350 11.99 -11.69 -0.26
C TRP A 350 11.94 -13.22 -0.14
N GLU A 351 10.88 -13.87 -0.63
CA GLU A 351 10.74 -15.34 -0.55
C GLU A 351 11.83 -16.08 -1.34
N PHE A 352 12.41 -15.45 -2.36
CA PHE A 352 13.54 -15.99 -3.13
C PHE A 352 14.87 -16.00 -2.34
N ILE A 353 14.91 -15.37 -1.15
CA ILE A 353 16.11 -15.33 -0.32
C ILE A 353 16.27 -16.69 0.41
N PRO A 354 17.40 -17.40 0.23
CA PRO A 354 17.60 -18.71 0.86
C PRO A 354 17.42 -18.67 2.38
N ASN A 355 16.59 -19.57 2.91
CA ASN A 355 16.30 -19.72 4.34
C ASN A 355 15.67 -18.50 5.03
N VAL A 356 15.04 -17.58 4.27
CA VAL A 356 14.41 -16.38 4.83
C VAL A 356 13.37 -16.70 5.89
N ASP A 357 12.57 -17.75 5.70
CA ASP A 357 11.54 -18.18 6.63
C ASP A 357 12.13 -18.64 7.97
N SER A 358 13.23 -19.41 7.96
CA SER A 358 13.96 -19.82 9.17
C SER A 358 14.56 -18.61 9.90
N TYR A 359 15.13 -17.67 9.16
CA TYR A 359 15.67 -16.43 9.71
C TYR A 359 14.56 -15.59 10.38
N LEU A 360 13.44 -15.39 9.67
CA LEU A 360 12.26 -14.67 10.17
C LEU A 360 11.65 -15.34 11.39
N SER A 361 11.53 -16.68 11.36
CA SER A 361 11.02 -17.48 12.47
C SER A 361 11.80 -17.24 13.75
N ASN A 362 13.13 -17.17 13.64
CA ASN A 362 14.01 -16.96 14.76
C ASN A 362 13.93 -15.51 15.26
N ILE A 363 14.08 -14.53 14.36
CA ILE A 363 14.16 -13.11 14.77
C ILE A 363 12.82 -12.51 15.21
N LEU A 364 11.70 -13.14 14.83
CA LEU A 364 10.34 -12.76 15.22
C LEU A 364 9.72 -13.76 16.21
N LEU A 365 10.50 -14.69 16.78
CA LEU A 365 9.99 -15.80 17.59
C LEU A 365 8.98 -15.35 18.67
N ASP A 366 9.36 -14.36 19.47
CA ASP A 366 8.52 -13.86 20.57
C ASP A 366 7.28 -13.13 20.05
N GLN A 367 7.40 -12.38 18.96
CA GLN A 367 6.29 -11.67 18.33
C GLN A 367 5.29 -12.67 17.74
N ILE A 368 5.78 -13.69 17.02
CA ILE A 368 4.95 -14.76 16.46
C ILE A 368 4.23 -15.52 17.58
N LYS A 369 4.92 -15.90 18.66
CA LYS A 369 4.30 -16.58 19.80
C LYS A 369 3.20 -15.75 20.47
N LYS A 370 3.39 -14.43 20.58
CA LYS A 370 2.38 -13.51 21.14
C LYS A 370 1.20 -13.35 20.18
N PHE A 371 1.49 -13.13 18.90
CA PHE A 371 0.48 -12.95 17.86
C PHE A 371 -0.37 -14.21 17.66
N GLU A 372 0.25 -15.39 17.62
CA GLU A 372 -0.45 -16.66 17.42
C GLU A 372 -1.50 -16.93 18.50
N LYS A 373 -1.23 -16.54 19.77
CA LYS A 373 -2.22 -16.67 20.84
C LYS A 373 -3.51 -15.90 20.55
N VAL A 374 -3.39 -14.71 19.94
CA VAL A 374 -4.54 -13.88 19.54
C VAL A 374 -5.17 -14.43 18.26
N ARG A 375 -4.35 -14.79 17.27
CA ARG A 375 -4.81 -15.36 15.99
C ARG A 375 -5.58 -16.66 16.17
N ALA A 376 -5.10 -17.58 17.01
CA ALA A 376 -5.79 -18.84 17.27
C ALA A 376 -7.15 -18.64 17.96
N LYS A 377 -7.31 -17.60 18.79
CA LYS A 377 -8.58 -17.24 19.41
C LYS A 377 -9.61 -16.78 18.40
N HIS A 378 -9.22 -15.87 17.50
CA HIS A 378 -10.14 -15.21 16.56
C HIS A 378 -10.27 -15.94 15.20
N ASN A 379 -9.30 -16.76 14.83
CA ASN A 379 -9.32 -17.53 13.59
C ASN A 379 -8.90 -19.00 13.86
N PRO A 380 -9.64 -19.75 14.70
CA PRO A 380 -9.23 -21.10 15.12
C PRO A 380 -9.11 -22.08 13.94
N ASP A 381 -10.00 -21.95 12.95
CA ASP A 381 -10.07 -22.81 11.76
C ASP A 381 -9.05 -22.43 10.68
N LYS A 382 -8.26 -21.36 10.89
CA LYS A 382 -7.20 -20.88 9.99
C LYS A 382 -7.67 -20.51 8.57
N ILE A 383 -8.96 -20.19 8.38
CA ILE A 383 -9.52 -19.85 7.06
C ILE A 383 -8.91 -18.58 6.44
N PHE A 384 -8.31 -17.70 7.24
CA PHE A 384 -7.57 -16.52 6.76
C PHE A 384 -6.04 -16.73 6.70
N PHE A 385 -5.56 -17.96 6.79
CA PHE A 385 -4.13 -18.25 6.89
C PHE A 385 -3.68 -19.16 5.74
N ASP A 386 -3.86 -18.71 4.51
CA ASP A 386 -3.61 -19.47 3.27
C ASP A 386 -2.18 -19.27 2.71
N ASN A 387 -1.48 -18.22 3.13
CA ASN A 387 -0.14 -17.91 2.63
C ASN A 387 0.90 -18.92 3.16
N LYS A 388 1.47 -19.72 2.26
CA LYS A 388 2.42 -20.79 2.59
C LYS A 388 3.70 -20.30 3.28
N SER A 389 4.28 -19.19 2.83
CA SER A 389 5.49 -18.61 3.43
C SER A 389 5.28 -18.17 4.89
N LEU A 390 4.15 -17.52 5.18
CA LEU A 390 3.76 -17.19 6.55
C LEU A 390 3.48 -18.46 7.37
N GLN A 391 2.81 -19.47 6.79
CA GLN A 391 2.57 -20.74 7.47
C GLN A 391 3.89 -21.42 7.86
N ASP A 392 4.88 -21.44 6.97
CA ASP A 392 6.19 -22.05 7.22
C ASP A 392 6.98 -21.28 8.28
N THR A 393 6.98 -19.94 8.18
CA THR A 393 7.59 -19.06 9.18
C THR A 393 6.96 -19.28 10.57
N PHE A 394 5.63 -19.31 10.66
CA PHE A 394 4.95 -19.54 11.94
C PHE A 394 5.19 -20.96 12.45
N SER A 395 5.10 -21.97 11.58
CA SER A 395 5.28 -23.37 11.97
C SER A 395 6.68 -23.64 12.50
N LYS A 396 7.73 -23.05 11.92
CA LYS A 396 9.11 -23.14 12.41
C LYS A 396 9.28 -22.42 13.76
N ALA A 397 8.71 -21.22 13.92
CA ALA A 397 8.75 -20.48 15.19
C ALA A 397 7.97 -21.16 16.33
N LEU A 398 6.88 -21.87 16.01
CA LEU A 398 6.03 -22.54 17.00
C LEU A 398 6.44 -23.99 17.26
N GLY A 399 7.05 -24.64 16.26
CA GLY A 399 7.56 -26.02 16.31
C GLY A 399 8.93 -26.14 16.96
N SER A 400 9.65 -25.04 17.15
CA SER A 400 10.87 -24.97 17.96
C SER A 400 10.53 -25.15 19.44
N LYS A 401 10.32 -26.42 19.85
CA LYS A 401 10.32 -26.84 21.25
C LYS A 401 11.70 -26.52 21.84
N ASN A 402 11.72 -25.80 22.97
CA ASN A 402 12.84 -25.62 23.91
C ASN A 402 14.24 -26.00 23.36
N GLN A 403 14.97 -25.03 22.84
CA GLN A 403 16.44 -25.05 22.91
C GLN A 403 16.89 -24.06 23.98
#